data_AF-A0A251S035-F1
#
_entry.id   AF-A0A251S035-F1
#
_cell.length_a   1.000
_cell.length_b   1.000
_cell.length_c   1.000
_cell.angle_alpha   90.00
_cell.angle_beta   90.00
_cell.angle_gamma   90.00
#
_symmetry.space_group_name_H-M   'P 1'
#
loop_
_entity.id
_entity.type
_entity.pdbx_description
1 polymer ?
#
loop_
_entity_poly.entity_id
_entity_poly.type
_entity_poly.pdbx_seq_one_letter_code
_entity_poly.pdbx_strand_id
1 'polypeptide(L)'
;MDAFVDVLNFEEKKRDKKSSPYRLFLPTTILQDEMFEPKITDSDRLKVFGPSVDDILCKYQVKKVDKVDLIFIPVLLSDHYWCLCFNMKNGDIELIDNSRYAESFTKRYRGRPEKLSSNTIPKRQNWTKRVDNKVGKSKNNSKGNGLENSSKRL
;
A
#
# COMPACT_ATOMS: atom_id res chain seq x y z
N MET A 1 4.44 -6.93 16.02
CA MET A 1 3.61 -7.98 15.39
C MET A 1 2.35 -7.32 14.87
N ASP A 2 2.10 -7.33 13.57
CA ASP A 2 1.02 -6.57 12.91
C ASP A 2 -0.27 -7.40 12.72
N ALA A 3 -0.66 -8.17 13.75
CA ALA A 3 -1.80 -9.10 13.65
C ALA A 3 -3.13 -8.41 13.26
N PHE A 4 -3.28 -7.12 13.59
CA PHE A 4 -4.43 -6.32 13.18
C PHE A 4 -4.59 -6.26 11.65
N VAL A 5 -3.50 -6.33 10.88
CA VAL A 5 -3.54 -6.29 9.41
C VAL A 5 -4.28 -7.51 8.88
N ASP A 6 -3.96 -8.70 9.39
CA ASP A 6 -4.61 -9.94 8.98
C ASP A 6 -6.09 -9.93 9.37
N VAL A 7 -6.40 -9.53 10.60
CA VAL A 7 -7.79 -9.49 11.11
C VAL A 7 -8.63 -8.50 10.30
N LEU A 8 -8.20 -7.24 10.19
CA LEU A 8 -9.00 -6.19 9.56
C LEU A 8 -9.17 -6.42 8.05
N ASN A 9 -8.12 -6.83 7.34
CA ASN A 9 -8.26 -7.15 5.91
C ASN A 9 -9.08 -8.42 5.67
N PHE A 10 -9.09 -9.38 6.61
CA PHE A 10 -9.98 -10.53 6.53
C PHE A 10 -11.44 -10.13 6.73
N GLU A 11 -11.74 -9.28 7.72
CA GLU A 11 -13.09 -8.79 7.97
C GLU A 11 -13.63 -7.92 6.82
N GLU A 12 -12.78 -7.20 6.09
CA GLU A 12 -13.19 -6.47 4.89
C GLU A 12 -13.78 -7.37 3.79
N LYS A 13 -13.51 -8.68 3.79
CA LYS A 13 -14.17 -9.63 2.89
C LYS A 13 -15.67 -9.77 3.17
N LYS A 14 -16.11 -9.48 4.40
CA LYS A 14 -17.50 -9.58 4.88
C LYS A 14 -18.24 -8.24 4.87
N ARG A 15 -17.58 -7.13 4.53
CA ARG A 15 -18.19 -5.80 4.53
C ARG A 15 -19.39 -5.72 3.58
N ASP A 16 -20.34 -4.83 3.87
CA ASP A 16 -21.41 -4.52 2.91
C ASP A 16 -20.82 -3.82 1.67
N LYS A 17 -21.01 -4.45 0.50
CA LYS A 17 -20.52 -3.95 -0.79
C LYS A 17 -21.24 -2.71 -1.31
N LYS A 18 -22.42 -2.39 -0.79
CA LYS A 18 -23.23 -1.25 -1.27
C LYS A 18 -23.04 -0.01 -0.42
N SER A 19 -23.00 -0.15 0.90
CA SER A 19 -23.00 0.99 1.83
C SER A 19 -21.65 1.26 2.50
N SER A 20 -20.75 0.27 2.55
CA SER A 20 -19.49 0.39 3.28
C SER A 20 -18.32 0.74 2.36
N PRO A 21 -17.46 1.71 2.72
CA PRO A 21 -16.23 1.96 1.98
C PRO A 21 -15.31 0.74 2.04
N TYR A 22 -14.65 0.41 0.94
CA TYR A 22 -13.64 -0.65 0.96
C TYR A 22 -12.33 -0.10 1.51
N ARG A 23 -11.87 -0.66 2.63
CA ARG A 23 -10.66 -0.25 3.34
C ARG A 23 -9.55 -1.28 3.12
N LEU A 24 -8.32 -0.80 3.02
CA LEU A 24 -7.11 -1.63 3.01
C LEU A 24 -6.23 -1.21 4.19
N PHE A 25 -5.81 -2.17 5.00
CA PHE A 25 -4.96 -1.92 6.16
C PHE A 25 -3.55 -2.41 5.86
N LEU A 26 -2.55 -1.55 6.02
CA LEU A 26 -1.15 -1.87 5.78
C LEU A 26 -0.41 -2.16 7.09
N PRO A 27 0.68 -2.97 7.06
CA PRO A 27 1.54 -3.19 8.22
C PRO A 27 2.30 -1.91 8.61
N THR A 28 2.71 -1.85 9.87
CA THR A 28 3.48 -0.73 10.43
C THR A 28 4.85 -0.59 9.76
N THR A 29 5.37 -1.69 9.23
CA THR A 29 6.65 -1.77 8.52
C THR A 29 6.60 -1.25 7.07
N ILE A 30 5.43 -0.82 6.57
CA ILE A 30 5.30 -0.38 5.17
C ILE A 30 6.00 0.98 4.92
N LEU A 31 6.16 1.79 5.96
CA LEU A 31 6.88 3.06 5.91
C LEU A 31 8.17 2.94 6.72
N GLN A 32 9.29 2.82 6.01
CA GLN A 32 10.63 2.72 6.59
C GLN A 32 11.22 4.11 6.85
N ASP A 33 12.07 4.24 7.86
CA ASP A 33 12.64 5.53 8.27
C ASP A 33 13.50 6.17 7.18
N GLU A 34 14.22 5.34 6.44
CA GLU A 34 15.06 5.71 5.31
C GLU A 34 14.26 6.45 4.23
N MET A 35 12.97 6.12 4.06
CA MET A 35 12.09 6.79 3.09
C MET A 35 11.92 8.29 3.38
N PHE A 36 12.20 8.73 4.61
CA PHE A 36 12.04 10.10 5.05
C PHE A 36 13.37 10.86 5.12
N GLU A 37 14.48 10.27 4.69
CA GLU A 37 15.76 10.98 4.57
C GLU A 37 15.67 12.12 3.52
N PRO A 38 16.36 13.26 3.73
CA PRO A 38 16.24 14.44 2.86
C PRO A 38 16.55 14.18 1.37
N LYS A 39 17.48 13.26 1.08
CA LYS A 39 17.91 12.92 -0.29
C LYS A 39 16.93 12.03 -1.06
N ILE A 40 15.94 11.46 -0.37
CA ILE A 40 15.03 10.49 -0.98
C ILE A 40 13.92 11.23 -1.71
N THR A 41 13.75 10.91 -2.99
CA THR A 41 12.71 11.47 -3.86
C THR A 41 11.40 10.67 -3.73
N ASP A 42 10.29 11.26 -4.18
CA ASP A 42 9.00 10.57 -4.26
C ASP A 42 9.07 9.30 -5.12
N SER A 43 9.87 9.32 -6.19
CA SER A 43 10.12 8.16 -7.05
C SER A 43 10.82 7.03 -6.28
N ASP A 44 11.79 7.37 -5.44
CA ASP A 44 12.51 6.37 -4.64
C ASP A 44 11.62 5.81 -3.53
N ARG A 45 10.79 6.65 -2.88
CA ARG A 45 9.76 6.18 -1.95
C ARG A 45 8.81 5.19 -2.63
N LEU A 46 8.36 5.49 -3.85
CA LEU A 46 7.42 4.64 -4.59
C LEU A 46 8.04 3.29 -5.03
N LYS A 47 9.35 3.24 -5.26
CA LYS A 47 10.06 1.98 -5.57
C LYS A 47 10.07 1.02 -4.37
N VAL A 48 10.10 1.54 -3.14
CA VAL A 48 10.08 0.75 -1.90
C VAL A 48 8.64 0.45 -1.45
N PHE A 49 7.80 1.48 -1.43
CA PHE A 49 6.42 1.40 -0.96
C PHE A 49 5.55 0.53 -1.87
N GLY A 50 5.67 0.70 -3.18
CA GLY A 50 4.80 0.08 -4.15
C GLY A 50 4.80 -1.45 -4.14
N PRO A 51 5.97 -2.13 -4.19
CA PRO A 51 6.02 -3.59 -4.15
C PRO A 51 5.40 -4.16 -2.88
N SER A 52 5.66 -3.53 -1.73
CA SER A 52 5.11 -3.94 -0.43
C SER A 52 3.58 -3.89 -0.42
N VAL A 53 2.99 -2.83 -1.00
CA VAL A 53 1.53 -2.74 -1.16
C VAL A 53 1.01 -3.77 -2.18
N ASP A 54 1.72 -4.01 -3.28
CA ASP A 54 1.35 -5.03 -4.26
C ASP A 54 1.26 -6.42 -3.61
N ASP A 55 2.18 -6.75 -2.69
CA ASP A 55 2.20 -8.03 -1.97
C ASP A 55 1.01 -8.15 -1.01
N ILE A 56 0.64 -7.05 -0.33
CA ILE A 56 -0.56 -6.99 0.51
C ILE A 56 -1.84 -7.17 -0.33
N LEU A 57 -1.94 -6.49 -1.47
CA LEU A 57 -3.06 -6.66 -2.40
C LEU A 57 -3.18 -8.11 -2.87
N CYS A 58 -2.04 -8.75 -3.17
CA CYS A 58 -1.99 -10.16 -3.55
C CYS A 58 -2.46 -11.07 -2.42
N LYS A 59 -1.89 -10.92 -1.20
CA LYS A 59 -2.21 -11.70 -0.01
C LYS A 59 -3.70 -11.70 0.30
N TYR A 60 -4.36 -10.54 0.21
CA TYR A 60 -5.80 -10.40 0.51
C TYR A 60 -6.70 -10.47 -0.73
N GLN A 61 -6.15 -10.86 -1.88
CA GLN A 61 -6.90 -11.08 -3.14
C GLN A 61 -7.66 -9.83 -3.61
N VAL A 62 -7.08 -8.66 -3.39
CA VAL A 62 -7.62 -7.38 -3.86
C VAL A 62 -7.32 -7.25 -5.35
N LYS A 63 -8.26 -7.70 -6.19
CA LYS A 63 -8.08 -7.80 -7.65
C LYS A 63 -7.86 -6.45 -8.34
N LYS A 64 -8.39 -5.37 -7.77
CA LYS A 64 -8.25 -4.03 -8.33
C LYS A 64 -8.09 -3.01 -7.21
N VAL A 65 -6.96 -2.30 -7.21
CA VAL A 65 -6.71 -1.18 -6.30
C VAL A 65 -7.74 -0.07 -6.50
N ASP A 66 -8.28 0.06 -7.72
CA ASP A 66 -9.32 1.03 -8.06
C ASP A 66 -10.66 0.75 -7.37
N LYS A 67 -10.79 -0.29 -6.55
CA LYS A 67 -11.97 -0.53 -5.71
C LYS A 67 -11.73 -0.18 -4.25
N VAL A 68 -10.48 0.06 -3.85
CA VAL A 68 -10.14 0.51 -2.51
C VAL A 68 -10.51 1.99 -2.40
N ASP A 69 -11.28 2.33 -1.38
CA ASP A 69 -11.72 3.69 -1.10
C ASP A 69 -10.77 4.37 -0.11
N LEU A 70 -10.29 3.64 0.90
CA LEU A 70 -9.41 4.16 1.94
C LEU A 70 -8.23 3.21 2.17
N ILE A 71 -7.02 3.75 2.34
CA ILE A 71 -5.85 3.00 2.78
C ILE A 71 -5.41 3.51 4.15
N PHE A 72 -5.37 2.63 5.14
CA PHE A 72 -4.90 2.92 6.49
C PHE A 72 -3.45 2.46 6.65
N ILE A 73 -2.58 3.39 7.01
CA ILE A 73 -1.16 3.16 7.25
C ILE A 73 -0.84 3.52 8.69
N PRO A 74 -0.70 2.53 9.59
CA PRO A 74 -0.24 2.79 10.94
C PRO A 74 1.25 3.09 10.91
N VAL A 75 1.65 4.08 11.70
CA VAL A 75 3.03 4.54 11.84
C VAL A 75 3.41 4.43 13.31
N LEU A 76 4.50 3.70 13.57
CA LEU A 76 5.15 3.68 14.87
C LEU A 76 6.29 4.69 14.85
N LEU A 77 6.24 5.69 15.72
CA LEU A 77 7.32 6.67 15.85
C LEU A 77 7.53 7.02 17.32
N SER A 78 8.74 6.80 17.83
CA SER A 78 9.12 7.10 19.23
C SER A 78 8.12 6.51 20.24
N ASP A 79 7.79 5.23 20.08
CA ASP A 79 6.86 4.46 20.92
C ASP A 79 5.39 4.90 20.90
N HIS A 80 5.01 5.79 19.98
CA HIS A 80 3.61 6.18 19.77
C HIS A 80 3.10 5.69 18.41
N TYR A 81 1.89 5.12 18.44
CA TYR A 81 1.14 4.75 17.25
C TYR A 81 0.18 5.85 16.82
N TRP A 82 0.25 6.20 15.54
CA TRP A 82 -0.72 7.05 14.87
C TRP A 82 -1.00 6.46 13.48
N CYS A 83 -2.02 6.94 12.79
CA CYS A 83 -2.44 6.37 11.51
C CYS A 83 -2.65 7.44 10.46
N LEU A 84 -2.15 7.18 9.25
CA LEU A 84 -2.51 7.92 8.05
C LEU A 84 -3.68 7.21 7.36
N CYS A 85 -4.69 7.97 6.99
CA CYS A 85 -5.79 7.53 6.14
C CYS A 85 -5.68 8.22 4.79
N PHE A 86 -5.38 7.46 3.74
CA PHE A 86 -5.38 7.95 2.36
C PHE A 86 -6.76 7.74 1.76
N ASN A 87 -7.42 8.82 1.39
CA ASN A 87 -8.67 8.77 0.65
C ASN A 87 -8.38 8.62 -0.84
N MET A 88 -8.62 7.42 -1.38
CA MET A 88 -8.31 7.08 -2.76
C MET A 88 -9.30 7.70 -3.76
N LYS A 89 -10.38 8.35 -3.32
CA LYS A 89 -11.35 9.01 -4.19
C LYS A 89 -10.88 10.41 -4.59
N ASN A 90 -10.40 11.20 -3.63
CA ASN A 90 -9.99 12.59 -3.84
C ASN A 90 -8.47 12.82 -3.68
N GLY A 91 -7.74 11.87 -3.08
CA GLY A 91 -6.31 11.96 -2.86
C GLY A 91 -5.92 12.63 -1.54
N ASP A 92 -6.89 12.91 -0.66
CA ASP A 92 -6.64 13.52 0.64
C ASP A 92 -5.93 12.55 1.59
N ILE A 93 -5.17 13.12 2.52
CA ILE A 93 -4.47 12.38 3.57
C ILE A 93 -4.92 12.96 4.89
N GLU A 94 -5.56 12.11 5.71
CA GLU A 94 -5.96 12.45 7.07
C GLU A 94 -5.03 11.78 8.07
N LEU A 95 -4.66 12.51 9.12
CA LEU A 95 -3.88 12.00 10.22
C LEU A 95 -4.79 11.72 11.42
N ILE A 96 -4.78 10.48 11.90
CA ILE A 96 -5.53 10.01 13.05
C ILE A 96 -4.54 9.73 14.18
N ASP A 97 -4.63 10.51 15.24
CA ASP A 97 -3.80 10.38 16.43
C ASP A 97 -4.70 10.51 17.67
N ASN A 98 -4.63 9.53 18.56
CA ASN A 98 -5.47 9.44 19.77
C ASN A 98 -4.77 9.95 21.04
N SER A 99 -3.60 10.58 20.90
CA SER A 99 -2.84 11.07 22.05
C SER A 99 -3.28 12.47 22.51
N ARG A 100 -2.78 12.86 23.69
CA ARG A 100 -3.04 14.16 24.30
C ARG A 100 -1.80 15.07 24.37
N TYR A 101 -0.74 14.80 23.60
CA TYR A 101 0.50 15.60 23.70
C TYR A 101 0.33 17.03 23.19
N ALA A 102 0.99 17.97 23.86
CA ALA A 102 1.01 19.39 23.54
C ALA A 102 2.12 19.80 22.54
N GLU A 103 2.84 18.84 21.95
CA GLU A 103 3.89 19.14 20.97
C GLU A 103 3.34 19.70 19.65
N SER A 104 4.13 20.53 18.98
CA SER A 104 3.78 21.03 17.65
C SER A 104 3.76 19.90 16.62
N PHE A 105 2.90 20.04 15.60
CA PHE A 105 2.67 19.05 14.55
C PHE A 105 3.98 18.57 13.90
N THR A 106 4.82 19.49 13.43
CA THR A 106 6.07 19.16 12.73
C THR A 106 7.05 18.41 13.62
N LYS A 107 7.17 18.81 14.90
CA LYS A 107 8.08 18.15 15.85
C LYS A 107 7.64 16.71 16.09
N ARG A 108 6.34 16.55 16.32
CA ARG A 108 5.70 15.27 16.64
C ARG A 108 5.81 14.26 15.51
N TYR A 109 5.44 14.64 14.29
CA TYR A 109 5.38 13.73 13.15
C TYR A 109 6.64 13.76 12.28
N ARG A 110 7.65 14.56 12.66
CA ARG A 110 8.96 14.70 11.99
C ARG A 110 8.85 14.98 10.48
N GLY A 111 7.83 15.73 10.07
CA GLY A 111 7.58 16.07 8.67
C GLY A 111 7.16 14.88 7.78
N ARG A 112 6.79 13.72 8.36
CA ARG A 112 6.43 12.51 7.60
C ARG A 112 5.13 12.70 6.80
N PRO A 113 4.03 13.25 7.35
CA PRO A 113 2.81 13.48 6.59
C PRO A 113 3.03 14.34 5.34
N GLU A 114 3.84 15.40 5.46
CA GLU A 114 4.15 16.33 4.38
C GLU A 114 4.95 15.66 3.25
N LYS A 115 5.89 14.78 3.61
CA LYS A 115 6.71 13.99 2.66
C LYS A 115 5.93 12.87 1.96
N LEU A 116 4.78 12.47 2.50
CA LEU A 116 3.90 11.46 1.90
C LEU A 116 2.77 12.07 1.08
N SER A 117 2.82 13.38 0.82
CA SER A 117 1.83 14.10 0.01
C SER A 117 1.53 13.41 -1.33
N SER A 118 0.40 13.79 -1.93
CA SER A 118 -0.29 13.13 -3.07
C SER A 118 0.54 12.80 -4.32
N ASN A 119 1.80 13.21 -4.39
CA ASN A 119 2.77 12.84 -5.41
C ASN A 119 3.56 11.56 -5.09
N THR A 120 3.77 11.23 -3.81
CA THR A 120 4.51 10.03 -3.36
C THR A 120 3.66 8.77 -3.45
N ILE A 121 2.37 8.85 -3.07
CA ILE A 121 1.43 7.75 -3.26
C ILE A 121 0.68 7.98 -4.58
N PRO A 122 0.83 7.11 -5.59
CA PRO A 122 0.17 7.25 -6.87
C PRO A 122 -1.33 7.42 -6.68
N LYS A 123 -1.89 8.49 -7.27
CA LYS A 123 -3.33 8.63 -7.47
C LYS A 123 -3.89 7.32 -8.01
N ARG A 124 -5.11 6.95 -7.60
CA ARG A 124 -5.83 5.71 -7.96
C ARG A 124 -5.60 5.24 -9.40
N GLN A 125 -5.65 6.16 -10.36
CA GLN A 125 -5.41 5.88 -11.78
C GLN A 125 -3.99 5.39 -12.11
N ASN A 126 -2.95 5.96 -11.50
CA ASN A 126 -1.56 5.57 -11.72
C ASN A 126 -1.25 4.22 -11.07
N TRP A 127 -1.80 3.95 -9.89
CA TRP A 127 -1.63 2.64 -9.23
C TRP A 127 -2.31 1.52 -10.03
N THR A 128 -3.49 1.79 -10.57
CA THR A 128 -4.24 0.81 -11.38
C THR A 128 -3.40 0.36 -12.59
N LYS A 129 -2.81 1.30 -13.32
CA LYS A 129 -1.89 1.00 -14.44
C LYS A 129 -0.69 0.15 -14.01
N ARG A 130 -0.10 0.43 -12.84
CA ARG A 130 1.03 -0.34 -12.28
C ARG A 130 0.64 -1.80 -12.01
N VAL A 131 -0.49 -2.02 -11.34
CA VAL A 131 -0.98 -3.37 -10.99
C VAL A 131 -1.37 -4.14 -12.24
N ASP A 132 -2.10 -3.52 -13.17
CA ASP A 132 -2.51 -4.14 -14.43
C ASP A 132 -1.30 -4.58 -15.28
N ASN A 133 -0.26 -3.73 -15.35
CA ASN A 133 0.99 -4.07 -16.03
C ASN A 133 1.72 -5.27 -15.39
N LYS A 134 1.69 -5.39 -14.05
CA LYS A 134 2.29 -6.52 -13.32
C LYS A 134 1.53 -7.82 -13.58
N VAL A 135 0.20 -7.79 -13.54
CA VAL A 135 -0.67 -8.94 -13.84
C VAL A 135 -0.52 -9.38 -15.30
N GLY A 136 -0.44 -8.43 -16.25
CA GLY A 136 -0.20 -8.71 -17.66
C GLY A 136 1.13 -9.41 -17.92
N LYS A 137 2.23 -8.94 -17.28
CA LYS A 137 3.54 -9.60 -17.37
C LYS A 137 3.55 -11.00 -16.77
N SER A 138 2.88 -11.23 -15.64
CA SER A 138 2.81 -12.56 -15.02
C SER A 138 2.10 -13.59 -15.91
N LYS A 139 1.05 -13.19 -16.64
CA LYS A 139 0.34 -14.08 -17.58
C LYS A 139 1.17 -14.47 -18.80
N ASN A 140 2.08 -13.60 -19.22
CA ASN A 140 2.98 -13.87 -20.35
C ASN A 140 4.12 -14.82 -19.95
N ASN A 141 4.65 -14.73 -18.71
CA ASN A 141 5.68 -15.66 -18.21
C ASN A 141 5.17 -17.08 -17.96
N SER A 142 3.87 -17.28 -17.70
CA SER A 142 3.28 -18.61 -17.49
C SER A 142 3.08 -19.43 -18.77
N LYS A 143 3.29 -18.85 -19.97
CA LYS A 143 3.15 -19.56 -21.26
C LYS A 143 4.47 -20.10 -21.83
N GLY A 144 5.60 -19.95 -21.13
CA GLY A 144 6.94 -20.17 -21.69
C GLY A 144 7.65 -21.49 -21.34
N ASN A 145 7.07 -22.39 -20.54
CA ASN A 145 7.74 -23.63 -20.14
C ASN A 145 6.91 -24.87 -20.49
N GLY A 146 6.85 -25.20 -21.78
CA GLY A 146 6.47 -26.52 -22.27
C GLY A 146 7.68 -27.13 -23.00
N LEU A 147 8.35 -28.08 -22.35
CA LEU A 147 9.46 -28.85 -22.91
C LEU A 147 9.00 -29.62 -24.17
N GLU A 148 9.52 -29.29 -25.34
CA GLU A 148 9.50 -30.20 -26.50
C GLU A 148 10.61 -31.23 -26.32
N ASN A 149 10.22 -32.41 -25.85
CA ASN A 149 11.10 -33.55 -25.75
C ASN A 149 11.23 -34.21 -27.13
N SER A 150 12.48 -34.37 -27.53
CA SER A 150 12.97 -34.98 -28.77
C SER A 150 12.42 -36.40 -29.02
N SER A 151 11.97 -36.64 -30.26
CA SER A 151 12.06 -37.96 -30.90
C SER A 151 12.05 -37.81 -32.42
N LYS A 152 13.25 -37.78 -33.02
CA LYS A 152 13.45 -38.24 -34.40
C LYS A 152 13.97 -39.67 -34.30
N ARG A 153 13.12 -40.65 -34.59
CA ARG A 153 13.57 -42.01 -34.92
C ARG A 153 13.96 -42.03 -36.40
N LEU A 154 15.10 -42.67 -36.65
CA LEU A 154 15.63 -43.07 -37.95
C LEU A 154 14.66 -44.00 -38.69
#